data_AF-A0A842WRJ0-F1
#
_entry.id   AF-A0A842WRJ0-F1
#
_cell.length_a   1.000
_cell.length_b   1.000
_cell.length_c   1.000
_cell.angle_alpha   90.00
_cell.angle_beta   90.00
_cell.angle_gamma   90.00
#
_symmetry.space_group_name_H-M   'P 1'
#
loop_
_entity.id
_entity.type
_entity.pdbx_description
1 polymer ?
#
loop_
_entity_poly.entity_id
_entity_poly.type
_entity_poly.pdbx_seq_one_letter_code
_entity_poly.pdbx_strand_id
1 'polypeptide(L)'
;MDMIRVVSPPHCRKGPARCSECRKAARVKKICHIHVYTTTSENFRPIIEMEIRGIPGFYEYEIIEVFESPNDAIEYAKRNDISNIDLSMGR
;
A
#
# COMPACT_ATOMS: atom_id res chain seq x y z
N MET A 1 6.46 -6.57 6.88
CA MET A 1 7.39 -5.43 6.88
C MET A 1 6.56 -4.17 6.76
N ASP A 2 6.61 -3.33 7.78
CA ASP A 2 5.79 -2.12 7.87
C ASP A 2 6.42 -0.95 7.13
N MET A 3 5.59 -0.20 6.41
CA MET A 3 6.00 0.99 5.67
C MET A 3 4.83 1.94 5.44
N ILE A 4 5.14 3.20 5.18
CA ILE A 4 4.15 4.16 4.69
C ILE A 4 4.39 4.40 3.21
N ARG A 5 3.32 4.25 2.42
CA ARG A 5 3.33 4.38 0.95
C ARG A 5 2.09 5.10 0.44
N VAL A 6 2.23 5.73 -0.72
CA VAL A 6 1.08 6.17 -1.52
C VAL A 6 0.61 5.02 -2.38
N VAL A 7 -0.60 4.52 -2.15
CA VAL A 7 -1.19 3.40 -2.90
C VAL A 7 -2.61 3.73 -3.35
N SER A 8 -3.13 2.97 -4.32
CA SER A 8 -4.54 3.01 -4.72
C SER A 8 -5.22 1.71 -4.24
N PRO A 9 -5.85 1.71 -3.04
CA PRO A 9 -6.42 0.49 -2.46
C PRO A 9 -7.46 -0.14 -3.38
N PRO A 10 -7.38 -1.45 -3.69
CA PRO A 10 -8.40 -2.10 -4.49
C PRO A 10 -9.68 -2.28 -3.67
N HIS A 11 -10.83 -2.15 -4.32
CA HIS A 11 -12.14 -2.44 -3.69
C HIS A 11 -12.40 -3.95 -3.58
N CYS A 12 -11.97 -4.75 -4.56
CA CYS A 12 -12.11 -6.22 -4.52
C CYS A 12 -11.15 -6.94 -5.48
N ARG A 13 -11.08 -8.28 -5.39
CA ARG A 13 -10.22 -9.14 -6.23
C ARG A 13 -10.47 -9.08 -7.74
N LYS A 14 -11.62 -8.54 -8.18
CA LYS A 14 -11.96 -8.44 -9.62
C LYS A 14 -11.10 -7.40 -10.34
N GLY A 15 -10.57 -6.41 -9.62
CA GLY A 15 -9.74 -5.35 -10.16
C GLY A 15 -10.49 -4.39 -11.11
N PRO A 16 -9.80 -3.33 -11.60
CA PRO A 16 -10.39 -2.28 -12.43
C PRO A 16 -10.89 -2.78 -13.79
N ALA A 17 -10.34 -3.88 -14.33
CA ALA A 17 -10.84 -4.46 -15.58
C ALA A 17 -12.30 -4.92 -15.45
N ARG A 18 -12.71 -5.41 -14.28
CA ARG A 18 -14.02 -6.07 -14.08
C ARG A 18 -14.90 -5.45 -12.98
N CYS A 19 -14.45 -4.39 -12.28
CA CYS A 19 -15.20 -3.71 -11.23
C CYS A 19 -15.15 -2.19 -11.38
N SER A 20 -16.32 -1.53 -11.43
CA SER A 20 -16.43 -0.06 -11.53
C SER A 20 -15.80 0.67 -10.35
N GLU A 21 -15.99 0.15 -9.14
CA GLU A 21 -15.44 0.77 -7.92
C GLU A 21 -13.92 0.64 -7.87
N CYS A 22 -13.36 -0.49 -8.36
CA CYS A 22 -11.91 -0.60 -8.52
C CYS A 22 -11.37 0.38 -9.58
N ARG A 23 -12.12 0.67 -10.67
CA ARG A 23 -11.70 1.70 -11.64
C ARG A 23 -11.66 3.10 -11.03
N LYS A 24 -12.63 3.42 -10.18
CA LYS A 24 -12.63 4.70 -9.43
C LYS A 24 -11.49 4.73 -8.43
N ALA A 25 -11.32 3.67 -7.64
CA ALA A 25 -10.28 3.57 -6.63
C ALA A 25 -8.86 3.65 -7.23
N ALA A 26 -8.63 3.08 -8.42
CA ALA A 26 -7.34 3.19 -9.12
C ALA A 26 -6.92 4.66 -9.40
N ARG A 27 -7.89 5.58 -9.50
CA ARG A 27 -7.65 7.02 -9.74
C ARG A 27 -7.40 7.80 -8.46
N VAL A 28 -7.63 7.20 -7.29
CA VAL A 28 -7.51 7.85 -5.98
C VAL A 28 -6.30 7.28 -5.28
N LYS A 29 -5.26 8.09 -5.16
CA LYS A 29 -4.08 7.78 -4.36
C LYS A 29 -4.34 8.14 -2.91
N LYS A 30 -3.98 7.25 -1.99
CA LYS A 30 -4.08 7.44 -0.55
C LYS A 30 -2.73 7.19 0.10
N ILE A 31 -2.43 7.93 1.16
CA ILE A 31 -1.25 7.67 1.99
C ILE A 31 -1.66 6.61 3.00
N CYS A 32 -0.97 5.48 3.01
CA CYS A 32 -1.34 4.33 3.82
C CYS A 32 -0.14 3.80 4.59
N HIS A 33 -0.38 3.39 5.83
CA HIS A 33 0.47 2.42 6.51
C HIS A 33 0.10 1.05 5.97
N ILE A 34 1.06 0.36 5.37
CA ILE A 34 0.90 -0.99 4.84
C ILE A 34 1.88 -1.95 5.49
N HIS A 35 1.41 -3.17 5.74
CA HIS A 35 2.29 -4.29 6.06
C HIS A 35 2.48 -5.16 4.82
N VAL A 36 3.73 -5.28 4.37
CA VAL A 36 4.09 -6.11 3.22
C VAL A 36 4.62 -7.46 3.67
N TYR A 37 4.08 -8.52 3.10
CA TYR A 37 4.42 -9.90 3.38
C TYR A 37 5.46 -10.40 2.37
N THR A 38 6.55 -11.00 2.87
CA THR A 38 7.59 -11.63 2.03
C THR A 38 7.33 -13.11 1.74
N THR A 39 6.23 -13.64 2.27
CA THR A 39 5.73 -15.01 2.03
C THR A 39 4.28 -14.92 1.60
N THR A 40 3.89 -15.74 0.62
CA THR A 40 2.50 -15.80 0.14
C THR A 40 1.60 -16.51 1.14
N SER A 41 0.33 -16.12 1.19
CA SER A 41 -0.70 -16.77 1.99
C SER A 41 -1.76 -17.42 1.11
N GLU A 42 -2.53 -18.37 1.67
CA GLU A 42 -3.68 -18.96 0.94
C GLU A 42 -4.87 -17.98 0.83
N ASN A 43 -4.89 -16.95 1.68
CA ASN A 43 -5.93 -15.93 1.68
C ASN A 43 -5.64 -14.86 0.62
N PHE A 44 -6.68 -14.40 -0.06
CA PHE A 44 -6.52 -13.30 -1.00
C PHE A 44 -6.09 -12.02 -0.28
N ARG A 45 -4.94 -11.46 -0.69
CA ARG A 45 -4.47 -10.14 -0.32
C ARG A 45 -4.15 -9.30 -1.56
N PRO A 46 -4.34 -7.98 -1.51
CA PRO A 46 -3.82 -7.07 -2.53
C PRO A 46 -2.32 -7.30 -2.78
N ILE A 47 -1.90 -7.16 -4.04
CA ILE A 47 -0.49 -7.22 -4.43
C ILE A 47 0.03 -5.84 -4.80
N ILE A 48 1.29 -5.57 -4.49
CA ILE A 48 2.01 -4.36 -4.87
C ILE A 48 3.34 -4.74 -5.53
N GLU A 49 3.68 -4.06 -6.61
CA GLU A 49 4.98 -4.19 -7.27
C GLU A 49 5.99 -3.26 -6.59
N MET A 50 7.11 -3.80 -6.12
CA MET A 50 8.19 -3.02 -5.52
C MET A 50 9.50 -3.79 -5.48
N GLU A 51 10.58 -3.10 -5.12
CA GLU A 51 11.87 -3.70 -4.82
C GLU A 51 12.08 -3.77 -3.29
N ILE A 52 12.34 -4.97 -2.77
CA ILE A 52 12.69 -5.19 -1.37
C ILE A 52 14.10 -5.77 -1.31
N ARG A 53 15.03 -5.04 -0.68
CA ARG A 53 16.44 -5.46 -0.52
C ARG A 53 17.12 -5.81 -1.87
N GLY A 54 16.88 -5.01 -2.91
CA GLY A 54 17.44 -5.26 -4.24
C GLY A 54 16.70 -6.31 -5.08
N ILE A 55 15.57 -6.84 -4.58
CA ILE A 55 14.80 -7.89 -5.26
C ILE A 55 13.48 -7.30 -5.75
N PRO A 56 13.33 -7.01 -7.06
CA PRO A 56 12.05 -6.59 -7.62
C PRO A 56 11.07 -7.76 -7.58
N GLY A 57 9.81 -7.48 -7.27
CA GLY A 57 8.76 -8.51 -7.23
C GLY A 57 7.39 -7.97 -6.91
N PHE A 58 6.42 -8.89 -6.87
CA PHE A 58 5.06 -8.64 -6.42
C PHE A 58 4.89 -9.21 -5.02
N TYR A 59 4.46 -8.36 -4.09
CA TYR A 59 4.31 -8.73 -2.70
C TYR A 59 2.88 -8.53 -2.23
N GLU A 60 2.38 -9.46 -1.42
CA GLU A 60 1.11 -9.30 -0.73
C GLU A 60 1.24 -8.19 0.31
N TYR A 61 0.19 -7.36 0.45
CA TYR A 61 0.13 -6.37 1.51
C TYR A 61 -1.27 -6.26 2.10
N GLU A 62 -1.34 -5.68 3.29
CA GLU A 62 -2.59 -5.18 3.87
C GLU A 62 -2.45 -3.72 4.27
N ILE A 63 -3.58 -3.04 4.38
CA ILE A 63 -3.64 -1.65 4.84
C ILE A 63 -3.99 -1.67 6.32
N ILE A 64 -3.10 -1.10 7.13
CA ILE A 64 -3.29 -0.96 8.58
C ILE A 64 -3.99 0.36 8.88
N GLU A 65 -3.56 1.45 8.24
CA GLU A 65 -4.08 2.79 8.47
C GLU A 65 -4.06 3.64 7.18
N VAL A 66 -4.98 4.59 7.07
CA VAL A 66 -5.10 5.54 5.96
C VAL A 66 -5.04 6.97 6.49
N PHE A 67 -4.19 7.79 5.90
CA PHE A 67 -3.95 9.16 6.35
C PHE A 67 -4.55 10.18 5.38
N GLU A 68 -5.09 11.27 5.93
CA GLU A 68 -5.62 12.40 5.16
C GLU A 68 -4.50 13.34 4.69
N SER A 69 -3.40 13.44 5.45
CA SER A 69 -2.27 14.29 5.10
C SER A 69 -0.91 13.59 5.27
N PRO A 70 0.13 14.07 4.54
CA PRO A 70 1.51 13.65 4.76
C PRO A 70 2.00 13.85 6.19
N ASN A 71 1.59 14.93 6.86
CA ASN A 71 2.03 15.24 8.21
C ASN A 71 1.51 14.21 9.21
N ASP A 72 0.23 13.81 9.11
CA ASP A 72 -0.36 12.77 9.98
C ASP A 72 0.39 11.45 9.84
N ALA A 73 0.73 11.08 8.61
CA ALA A 73 1.49 9.88 8.30
C ALA A 73 2.90 9.92 8.91
N ILE A 74 3.59 11.06 8.82
CA ILE A 74 4.93 11.26 9.39
C ILE A 74 4.89 11.21 10.93
N GLU A 75 3.93 11.86 11.57
CA GLU A 75 3.76 11.81 13.02
C GLU A 75 3.40 10.41 13.52
N TYR A 76 2.54 9.71 12.78
CA TYR A 76 2.26 8.30 13.03
C TYR A 76 3.51 7.44 12.92
N ALA A 77 4.30 7.60 11.84
CA ALA A 77 5.53 6.85 11.64
C ALA A 77 6.53 7.02 12.80
N LYS A 78 6.74 8.27 13.25
CA LYS A 78 7.61 8.57 14.40
C LYS A 78 7.17 7.87 15.68
N ARG A 79 5.86 7.84 15.95
CA ARG A 79 5.28 7.20 17.14
C ARG A 79 5.36 5.67 17.10
N ASN A 80 5.39 5.08 15.90
CA ASN A 80 5.38 3.63 15.69
C ASN A 80 6.72 3.07 15.18
N ASP A 81 7.79 3.86 15.20
CA ASP A 81 9.14 3.49 14.72
C ASP A 81 9.17 2.94 13.27
N ILE A 82 8.35 3.53 12.39
CA ILE A 82 8.30 3.17 10.97
C ILE A 82 9.26 4.08 10.21
N SER A 83 10.43 3.55 9.85
CA SER A 83 11.45 4.30 9.11
C SER A 83 11.27 4.26 7.59
N ASN A 84 10.57 3.25 7.06
CA ASN A 84 10.38 3.08 5.63
C ASN A 84 9.18 3.90 5.13
N ILE A 85 9.42 5.15 4.75
CA ILE A 85 8.40 6.09 4.29
C ILE A 85 8.73 6.53 2.87
N ASP A 86 7.78 6.38 1.95
CA ASP A 86 7.87 6.93 0.61
C ASP A 86 6.50 7.52 0.25
N LEU A 87 6.45 8.84 0.28
CA LEU A 87 5.28 9.65 -0.05
C LEU A 87 5.37 10.20 -1.48
N SER A 88 6.34 9.74 -2.28
CA SER A 88 6.40 10.12 -3.67
C SER A 88 5.14 9.61 -4.35
N MET A 89 4.49 10.49 -5.11
CA MET A 89 3.44 10.05 -6.00
C MET A 89 4.14 9.33 -7.15
N GLY A 90 4.38 8.03 -6.99
CA GLY A 90 4.91 7.18 -8.05
C GLY A 90 4.17 7.49 -9.35
N ARG A 91 4.91 7.69 -10.44
CA ARG A 91 4.36 8.14 -11.74
C ARG A 91 3.27 7.19 -12.24
#